data_AF-A0A0F8X8H4-F1
#
_entry.id   AF-A0A0F8X8H4-F1
#
_cell.length_a   1.000
_cell.length_b   1.000
_cell.length_c   1.000
_cell.angle_alpha   90.00
_cell.angle_beta   90.00
_cell.angle_gamma   90.00
#
_symmetry.space_group_name_H-M   'P 1'
#
loop_
_entity.id
_entity.type
_entity.pdbx_description
1 polymer ?
#
loop_
_entity_poly.entity_id
_entity_poly.type
_entity_poly.pdbx_seq_one_letter_code
_entity_poly.pdbx_strand_id
1 'polypeptide(L)'
;SFVFKSTLTVGSQGAEVKELQKCLSRYPEIYPEGKITGYFGSQTKAAVIRFQEKYKEAVLVPFGLEKGTGDVKSKTREKLNEVCFERPEETLSLEFSLYTVDQPFMIKLTKILKSQWRELGIKLSVKTFDINTLENEVLRKREFESLLFGEVLSLIPDPFPFWHSSQKGELGLNLASYENNKADKLLEANRQLLDETERRQKLEEFQNILIEDLPVVFLYNPNYLYLVPDEIKGINESKTKNIRRFGRIGTRPVGAVG
;
A
#
# COMPACT_ATOMS: atom_id res chain seq x y z
N SER A 1 26.51 10.41 8.08
CA SER A 1 25.91 11.73 8.38
C SER A 1 26.57 12.29 9.63
N PHE A 2 26.93 13.57 9.64
CA PHE A 2 27.45 14.25 10.84
C PHE A 2 26.29 14.72 11.72
N VAL A 3 26.49 14.75 13.04
CA VAL A 3 25.51 15.23 14.02
C VAL A 3 26.25 15.95 15.14
N PHE A 4 25.82 17.16 15.51
CA PHE A 4 26.32 17.89 16.69
C PHE A 4 25.89 17.18 17.96
N LYS A 5 26.85 16.76 18.79
CA LYS A 5 26.58 16.08 20.07
C LYS A 5 26.96 16.94 21.26
N SER A 6 28.02 17.73 21.15
CA SER A 6 28.57 18.49 22.27
C SER A 6 28.08 19.94 22.30
N THR A 7 27.97 20.51 23.50
CA THR A 7 27.74 21.94 23.66
C THR A 7 28.97 22.70 23.18
N LEU A 8 28.78 23.66 22.27
CA LEU A 8 29.84 24.52 21.76
C LEU A 8 29.63 25.95 22.25
N THR A 9 30.68 26.54 22.79
CA THR A 9 30.72 27.92 23.31
C THR A 9 32.01 28.61 22.87
N VAL A 10 32.15 29.91 23.15
CA VAL A 10 33.41 30.62 22.91
C VAL A 10 34.58 29.90 23.57
N GLY A 11 35.66 29.68 22.81
CA GLY A 11 36.81 28.90 23.25
C GLY A 11 36.80 27.44 22.77
N SER A 12 35.64 26.91 22.35
CA SER A 12 35.55 25.56 21.79
C SER A 12 36.39 25.43 20.51
N GLN A 13 37.01 24.26 20.32
CA GLN A 13 37.86 23.96 19.17
C GLN A 13 37.61 22.56 18.63
N GLY A 14 37.92 22.34 17.36
CA GLY A 14 37.99 21.01 16.76
C GLY A 14 36.97 20.77 15.65
N ALA A 15 36.70 19.49 15.38
CA ALA A 15 35.90 19.06 14.24
C ALA A 15 34.46 19.60 14.27
N GLU A 16 33.78 19.55 15.43
CA GLU A 16 32.40 20.07 15.51
C GLU A 16 32.34 21.57 15.24
N VAL A 17 33.34 22.34 15.68
CA VAL A 17 33.38 23.79 15.38
C VAL A 17 33.59 24.05 13.89
N LYS A 18 34.42 23.24 13.21
CA LYS A 18 34.57 23.34 11.75
C LYS A 18 33.26 23.04 11.03
N GLU A 19 32.52 22.01 11.44
CA GLU A 19 31.22 21.67 10.84
C GLU A 19 30.15 22.73 11.13
N LEU A 20 30.17 23.34 12.33
CA LEU A 20 29.32 24.49 12.65
C LEU A 20 29.60 25.65 11.70
N GLN A 21 30.87 26.05 11.57
CA GLN A 21 31.26 27.15 10.70
C GLN A 21 30.94 26.87 9.23
N LYS A 22 31.19 25.64 8.75
CA LYS A 22 30.79 25.21 7.39
C LYS A 22 29.30 25.37 7.18
N CYS A 23 28.46 24.86 8.09
CA CYS A 23 27.02 25.00 7.95
C CYS A 23 26.58 26.47 7.93
N LEU A 24 27.03 27.26 8.92
CA LEU A 24 26.63 28.66 9.03
C LEU A 24 27.11 29.49 7.83
N SER A 25 28.27 29.17 7.26
CA SER A 25 28.83 29.87 6.09
C SER A 25 27.98 29.74 4.81
N ARG A 26 27.05 28.77 4.75
CA ARG A 26 26.08 28.66 3.64
C ARG A 26 25.04 29.78 3.63
N TYR A 27 24.94 30.52 4.73
CA TYR A 27 23.94 31.56 4.95
C TYR A 27 24.65 32.89 5.20
N PRO A 28 24.96 33.68 4.15
CA PRO A 28 25.71 34.93 4.28
C PRO A 28 25.06 35.95 5.23
N GLU A 29 23.74 35.91 5.41
CA GLU A 29 23.02 36.73 6.38
C GLU A 29 23.30 36.34 7.84
N ILE A 30 23.61 35.05 8.07
CA ILE A 30 23.92 34.51 9.39
C ILE A 30 25.42 34.60 9.68
N TYR A 31 26.27 34.21 8.73
CA TYR A 31 27.72 34.20 8.91
C TYR A 31 28.48 34.86 7.74
N PRO A 32 28.42 36.20 7.62
CA PRO A 32 29.02 36.93 6.50
C PRO A 32 30.53 36.71 6.35
N GLU A 33 31.23 36.45 7.46
CA GLU A 33 32.68 36.25 7.44
C GLU A 33 33.05 34.90 6.80
N GLY A 34 32.17 33.89 6.89
CA GLY A 34 32.35 32.58 6.25
C GLY A 34 33.62 31.81 6.63
N LYS A 35 34.35 32.22 7.68
CA LYS A 35 35.66 31.64 8.02
C LYS A 35 35.51 30.31 8.76
N ILE A 36 36.16 29.27 8.23
CA ILE A 36 36.17 27.93 8.84
C ILE A 36 37.54 27.70 9.49
N THR A 37 37.72 28.24 10.69
CA THR A 37 38.98 28.15 11.45
C THR A 37 39.06 26.91 12.34
N GLY A 38 37.92 26.34 12.71
CA GLY A 38 37.81 25.33 13.76
C GLY A 38 37.95 25.88 15.17
N TYR A 39 37.96 27.20 15.34
CA TYR A 39 37.93 27.89 16.64
C TYR A 39 36.67 28.73 16.79
N PHE A 40 35.94 28.52 17.89
CA PHE A 40 34.72 29.23 18.20
C PHE A 40 35.08 30.59 18.82
N GLY A 41 35.30 31.58 17.97
CA GLY A 41 35.60 32.96 18.36
C GLY A 41 34.37 33.87 18.37
N SER A 42 34.61 35.18 18.45
CA SER A 42 33.56 36.22 18.47
C SER A 42 32.66 36.20 17.22
N GLN A 43 33.25 35.97 16.04
CA GLN A 43 32.52 35.91 14.77
C GLN A 43 31.58 34.70 14.74
N THR A 44 32.05 33.53 15.16
CA THR A 44 31.20 32.32 15.26
C THR A 44 30.10 32.51 16.30
N LYS A 45 30.39 33.17 17.43
CA LYS A 45 29.35 33.52 18.42
C LYS A 45 28.26 34.40 17.82
N ALA A 46 28.65 35.47 17.11
CA ALA A 46 27.70 36.36 16.46
C ALA A 46 26.83 35.61 15.43
N ALA A 47 27.44 34.71 14.67
CA ALA A 47 26.71 33.86 13.72
C ALA A 47 25.71 32.92 14.42
N VAL A 48 26.09 32.30 15.54
CA VAL A 48 25.17 31.47 16.33
C VAL A 48 24.03 32.30 16.91
N ILE A 49 24.27 33.53 17.36
CA ILE A 49 23.19 34.44 17.82
C ILE A 49 22.18 34.67 16.69
N ARG A 50 22.66 35.07 15.50
CA ARG A 50 21.78 35.30 14.34
C ARG A 50 21.02 34.05 13.92
N PHE A 51 21.67 32.88 13.98
CA PHE A 51 21.03 31.60 13.74
C PHE A 51 19.89 31.34 14.74
N GLN A 52 20.16 31.52 16.03
CA GLN A 52 19.17 31.33 17.09
C GLN A 52 17.99 32.28 16.94
N GLU A 53 18.24 33.54 16.57
CA GLU A 53 17.19 34.54 16.33
C GLU A 53 16.37 34.24 15.07
N LYS A 54 17.01 33.76 13.99
CA LYS A 54 16.32 33.29 12.78
C LYS A 54 15.37 32.13 13.08
N TYR A 55 15.75 31.23 13.98
CA TYR A 55 14.95 30.06 14.39
C TYR A 55 14.38 30.20 15.81
N LYS A 56 14.00 31.42 16.22
CA LYS A 56 13.60 31.76 17.60
C LYS A 56 12.51 30.85 18.17
N GLU A 57 11.51 30.47 17.38
CA GLU A 57 10.38 29.65 17.83
C GLU A 57 10.83 28.26 18.30
N ALA A 58 11.83 27.67 17.62
CA ALA A 58 12.34 26.35 17.95
C ALA A 58 13.45 26.39 19.02
N VAL A 59 14.18 27.51 19.13
CA VAL A 59 15.43 27.56 19.90
C VAL A 59 15.35 28.43 21.15
N LEU A 60 14.65 29.57 21.08
CA LEU A 60 14.64 30.58 22.15
C LEU A 60 13.34 30.55 22.97
N VAL A 61 12.19 30.49 22.30
CA VAL A 61 10.85 30.48 22.93
C VAL A 61 10.68 29.36 23.96
N PRO A 62 11.16 28.11 23.74
CA PRO A 62 11.03 27.04 24.75
C PRO A 62 11.73 27.32 26.08
N PHE A 63 12.65 28.29 26.12
CA PHE A 63 13.38 28.71 27.31
C PHE A 63 13.03 30.14 27.76
N GLY A 64 12.03 30.79 27.14
CA GLY A 64 11.64 32.16 27.46
C GLY A 64 12.72 33.21 27.14
N LEU A 65 13.58 32.94 26.15
CA LEU A 65 14.66 33.85 25.76
C LEU A 65 14.21 34.79 24.64
N GLU A 66 14.51 36.09 24.79
CA GLU A 66 14.21 37.09 23.77
C GLU A 66 15.34 37.27 22.74
N LYS A 67 16.58 36.94 23.12
CA LYS A 67 17.78 37.14 22.30
C LYS A 67 18.63 35.88 22.24
N GLY A 68 19.38 35.74 21.16
CA GLY A 68 20.34 34.64 21.01
C GLY A 68 21.43 34.70 22.09
N THR A 69 21.77 33.54 22.66
CA THR A 69 22.82 33.40 23.68
C THR A 69 24.21 33.27 23.04
N GLY A 70 24.26 32.77 21.80
CA GLY A 70 25.50 32.44 21.09
C GLY A 70 26.11 31.11 21.50
N ASP A 71 25.49 30.37 22.42
CA ASP A 71 25.93 29.03 22.81
C ASP A 71 25.15 27.95 22.05
N VAL A 72 25.83 26.95 21.51
CA VAL A 72 25.21 25.83 20.80
C VAL A 72 24.79 24.74 21.79
N LYS A 73 23.71 25.03 22.53
CA LYS A 73 23.08 24.10 23.50
C LYS A 73 22.06 23.18 22.83
N SER A 74 21.33 22.39 23.62
CA SER A 74 20.45 21.30 23.16
C SER A 74 19.54 21.68 21.97
N LYS A 75 18.69 22.71 22.12
CA LYS A 75 17.76 23.12 21.02
C LYS A 75 18.47 23.74 19.83
N THR A 76 19.58 24.45 20.03
CA THR A 76 20.40 24.95 18.93
C THR A 76 21.03 23.80 18.15
N ARG A 77 21.55 22.75 18.84
CA ARG A 77 22.06 21.55 18.18
C ARG A 77 20.99 20.81 17.41
N GLU A 78 19.82 20.62 18.02
CA GLU A 78 18.68 19.96 17.37
C GLU A 78 18.34 20.67 16.06
N LYS A 79 18.20 22.00 16.10
CA LYS A 79 17.91 22.79 14.90
C LYS A 79 19.05 22.80 13.89
N LEU A 80 20.30 22.89 14.33
CA LEU A 80 21.48 22.77 13.44
C LEU A 80 21.50 21.39 12.76
N ASN A 81 21.24 20.31 13.49
CA ASN A 81 21.19 18.96 12.91
C ASN A 81 20.08 18.82 11.85
N GLU A 82 18.96 19.53 12.03
CA GLU A 82 17.86 19.56 11.05
C GLU A 82 18.21 20.35 9.78
N VAL A 83 18.90 21.50 9.89
CA VAL A 83 19.10 22.43 8.76
C VAL A 83 20.47 22.32 8.09
N CYS A 84 21.47 21.80 8.80
CA CYS A 84 22.85 21.68 8.32
C CYS A 84 23.12 20.37 7.59
N PHE A 85 22.45 19.30 8.01
CA PHE A 85 22.65 17.96 7.46
C PHE A 85 21.31 17.47 6.91
N GLU A 86 21.28 17.18 5.62
CA GLU A 86 20.19 16.43 5.04
C GLU A 86 20.10 15.10 5.80
N ARG A 87 18.93 14.82 6.39
CA ARG A 87 18.62 13.43 6.73
C ARG A 87 18.72 12.68 5.41
N PRO A 88 19.42 11.52 5.33
CA PRO A 88 19.29 10.70 4.14
C PRO A 88 17.80 10.54 3.90
N GLU A 89 17.33 10.87 2.70
CA GLU A 89 15.97 10.52 2.31
C GLU A 89 15.83 9.03 2.65
N GLU A 90 15.00 8.71 3.63
CA GLU A 90 14.60 7.33 3.85
C GLU A 90 13.80 6.98 2.60
N THR A 91 14.49 6.44 1.60
CA THR A 91 13.84 5.76 0.49
C THR A 91 13.17 4.55 1.11
N LEU A 92 11.93 4.73 1.55
CA LEU A 92 11.04 3.66 1.95
C LEU A 92 10.83 2.78 0.71
N SER A 93 11.67 1.77 0.55
CA SER A 93 11.47 0.75 -0.47
C SER A 93 10.23 -0.05 -0.08
N LEU A 94 9.15 0.09 -0.83
CA LEU A 94 7.95 -0.71 -0.60
C LEU A 94 8.25 -2.17 -1.01
N GLU A 95 8.24 -3.07 -0.03
CA GLU A 95 8.39 -4.50 -0.22
C GLU A 95 7.28 -5.23 0.54
N PHE A 96 6.61 -6.18 -0.11
CA PHE A 96 5.60 -7.02 0.53
C PHE A 96 5.45 -8.36 -0.20
N SER A 97 4.75 -9.28 0.46
CA SER A 97 4.52 -10.64 0.02
C SER A 97 3.16 -10.79 -0.67
N LEU A 98 3.15 -11.43 -1.84
CA LEU A 98 1.97 -11.81 -2.61
C LEU A 98 1.71 -13.32 -2.49
N TYR A 99 0.59 -13.68 -1.88
CA TYR A 99 0.19 -15.06 -1.61
C TYR A 99 -0.77 -15.55 -2.71
N THR A 100 -0.60 -16.79 -3.17
CA THR A 100 -1.54 -17.40 -4.12
C THR A 100 -1.44 -18.93 -4.14
N VAL A 101 -2.34 -19.59 -4.89
CA VAL A 101 -2.30 -21.05 -5.09
C VAL A 101 -1.22 -21.43 -6.11
N ASP A 102 -0.55 -22.55 -5.88
CA ASP A 102 0.45 -23.15 -6.75
C ASP A 102 -0.19 -23.81 -7.97
N GLN A 103 -0.77 -22.98 -8.85
CA GLN A 103 -1.32 -23.39 -10.12
C GLN A 103 -0.60 -22.68 -11.27
N PRO A 104 -0.33 -23.37 -12.41
CA PRO A 104 0.45 -22.81 -13.52
C PRO A 104 -0.04 -21.43 -14.00
N PHE A 105 -1.35 -21.24 -14.05
CA PHE A 105 -1.96 -19.98 -14.46
C PHE A 105 -1.71 -18.84 -13.47
N MET A 106 -1.86 -19.11 -12.17
CA MET A 106 -1.60 -18.13 -11.11
C MET A 106 -0.12 -17.76 -11.04
N ILE A 107 0.78 -18.73 -11.17
CA ILE A 107 2.24 -18.49 -11.24
C ILE A 107 2.60 -17.60 -12.43
N LYS A 108 1.94 -17.78 -13.59
CA LYS A 108 2.15 -16.91 -14.75
C LYS A 108 1.71 -15.48 -14.43
N LEU A 109 0.57 -15.31 -13.76
CA LEU A 109 0.05 -14.00 -13.39
C LEU A 109 0.96 -13.28 -12.36
N THR A 110 1.49 -14.00 -11.37
CA THR A 110 2.42 -13.41 -10.40
C THR A 110 3.71 -12.91 -11.04
N LYS A 111 4.21 -13.58 -12.09
CA LYS A 111 5.38 -13.10 -12.86
C LYS A 111 5.10 -11.78 -13.57
N ILE A 112 3.91 -11.62 -14.15
CA ILE A 112 3.49 -10.38 -14.81
C ILE A 112 3.40 -9.25 -13.77
N LEU A 113 2.68 -9.49 -12.67
CA LEU A 113 2.54 -8.52 -11.57
C LEU A 113 3.90 -8.13 -10.99
N LYS A 114 4.78 -9.10 -10.73
CA LYS A 114 6.14 -8.85 -10.24
C LYS A 114 6.95 -7.96 -11.18
N SER A 115 6.80 -8.11 -12.51
CA SER A 115 7.49 -7.23 -13.46
C SER A 115 6.93 -5.80 -13.41
N GLN A 116 5.60 -5.65 -13.46
CA GLN A 116 4.94 -4.35 -13.46
C GLN A 116 5.23 -3.55 -12.17
N TRP A 117 5.17 -4.22 -11.02
CA TRP A 117 5.41 -3.58 -9.72
C TRP A 117 6.88 -3.20 -9.53
N ARG A 118 7.81 -4.00 -10.09
CA ARG A 118 9.25 -3.67 -10.07
C ARG A 118 9.56 -2.39 -10.84
N GLU A 119 8.87 -2.13 -11.94
CA GLU A 119 9.03 -0.87 -12.71
C GLU A 119 8.59 0.35 -11.89
N LEU A 120 7.69 0.16 -10.92
CA LEU A 120 7.25 1.18 -9.96
C LEU A 120 8.15 1.26 -8.71
N GLY A 121 9.25 0.51 -8.66
CA GLY A 121 10.14 0.45 -7.50
C GLY A 121 9.64 -0.42 -6.35
N ILE A 122 8.59 -1.21 -6.56
CA ILE A 122 7.98 -2.07 -5.53
C ILE A 122 8.51 -3.50 -5.66
N LYS A 123 8.99 -4.06 -4.56
CA LYS A 123 9.53 -5.42 -4.53
C LYS A 123 8.47 -6.40 -4.05
N LEU A 124 8.06 -7.31 -4.94
CA LEU A 124 7.13 -8.40 -4.61
C LEU A 124 7.84 -9.72 -4.31
N SER A 125 7.57 -10.27 -3.12
CA SER A 125 7.94 -11.63 -2.73
C SER A 125 6.74 -12.58 -2.95
N VAL A 126 6.84 -13.50 -3.90
CA VAL A 126 5.71 -14.38 -4.23
C VAL A 126 5.79 -15.63 -3.37
N LYS A 127 4.69 -15.95 -2.66
CA LYS A 127 4.53 -17.17 -1.88
C LYS A 127 3.39 -18.00 -2.46
N THR A 128 3.69 -19.23 -2.84
CA THR A 128 2.73 -20.16 -3.43
C THR A 128 2.48 -21.34 -2.51
N PHE A 129 1.24 -21.81 -2.47
CA PHE A 129 0.80 -22.89 -1.59
C PHE A 129 -0.08 -23.87 -2.36
N ASP A 130 -0.10 -25.15 -2.00
CA ASP A 130 -1.18 -26.02 -2.44
C ASP A 130 -2.53 -25.51 -1.90
N ILE A 131 -3.63 -25.96 -2.51
CA ILE A 131 -4.97 -25.43 -2.20
C ILE A 131 -5.37 -25.66 -0.74
N ASN A 132 -5.02 -26.81 -0.14
CA ASN A 132 -5.43 -27.13 1.23
C ASN A 132 -4.69 -26.26 2.24
N THR A 133 -3.37 -26.07 2.04
CA THR A 133 -2.59 -25.18 2.89
C THR A 133 -3.00 -23.72 2.69
N LEU A 134 -3.27 -23.28 1.45
CA LEU A 134 -3.77 -21.94 1.21
C LEU A 134 -5.08 -21.70 1.97
N GLU A 135 -6.05 -22.60 1.88
CA GLU A 135 -7.35 -22.44 2.53
C GLU A 135 -7.26 -22.45 4.06
N ASN A 136 -6.54 -23.41 4.65
CA ASN A 136 -6.58 -23.64 6.09
C ASN A 136 -5.57 -22.79 6.88
N GLU A 137 -4.40 -22.52 6.31
CA GLU A 137 -3.32 -21.80 7.00
C GLU A 137 -3.28 -20.32 6.61
N VAL A 138 -3.55 -19.99 5.35
CA VAL A 138 -3.41 -18.60 4.85
C VAL A 138 -4.74 -17.86 4.87
N LEU A 139 -5.76 -18.38 4.18
CA LEU A 139 -7.05 -17.70 4.01
C LEU A 139 -7.83 -17.68 5.31
N ARG A 140 -8.05 -18.84 5.94
CA ARG A 140 -8.82 -18.94 7.19
C ARG A 140 -8.24 -18.03 8.28
N LYS A 141 -6.93 -18.05 8.49
CA LYS A 141 -6.27 -17.25 9.54
C LYS A 141 -6.02 -15.79 9.15
N ARG A 142 -6.26 -15.41 7.89
CA ARG A 142 -5.91 -14.09 7.31
C ARG A 142 -4.42 -13.76 7.46
N GLU A 143 -3.56 -14.77 7.38
CA GLU A 143 -2.10 -14.62 7.50
C GLU A 143 -1.45 -14.28 6.15
N PHE A 144 -1.84 -13.15 5.56
CA PHE A 144 -1.26 -12.65 4.32
C PHE A 144 -1.21 -11.12 4.29
N GLU A 145 -0.19 -10.57 3.62
CA GLU A 145 -0.06 -9.13 3.38
C GLU A 145 -0.86 -8.72 2.14
N SER A 146 -0.82 -9.55 1.10
CA SER A 146 -1.63 -9.40 -0.10
C SER A 146 -1.97 -10.77 -0.69
N LEU A 147 -3.12 -10.88 -1.33
CA LEU A 147 -3.63 -12.13 -1.86
C LEU A 147 -4.00 -11.96 -3.34
N LEU A 148 -3.48 -12.85 -4.18
CA LEU A 148 -3.95 -13.02 -5.55
C LEU A 148 -4.88 -14.25 -5.57
N PHE A 149 -6.18 -14.00 -5.69
CA PHE A 149 -7.20 -15.04 -5.64
C PHE A 149 -8.24 -14.84 -6.75
N GLY A 150 -8.76 -15.96 -7.26
CA GLY A 150 -9.84 -15.95 -8.24
C GLY A 150 -11.15 -16.38 -7.60
N GLU A 151 -12.19 -15.56 -7.76
CA GLU A 151 -13.52 -15.87 -7.26
C GLU A 151 -14.41 -16.45 -8.37
N VAL A 152 -15.05 -17.59 -8.08
CA VAL A 152 -15.99 -18.23 -9.00
C VAL A 152 -17.41 -17.88 -8.58
N LEU A 153 -18.04 -17.00 -9.36
CA LEU A 153 -19.40 -16.57 -9.10
C LEU A 153 -20.44 -17.54 -9.66
N SER A 154 -21.56 -17.67 -8.94
CA SER A 154 -22.73 -18.47 -9.35
C SER A 154 -23.54 -17.80 -10.48
N LEU A 155 -24.53 -18.52 -11.05
CA LEU A 155 -25.35 -18.06 -12.18
C LEU A 155 -26.01 -16.69 -11.97
N ILE A 156 -26.49 -16.48 -10.75
CA ILE A 156 -26.93 -15.20 -10.21
C ILE A 156 -25.90 -14.85 -9.14
N PRO A 157 -24.95 -13.94 -9.42
CA PRO A 157 -23.90 -13.61 -8.46
C PRO A 157 -24.55 -12.91 -7.27
N ASP A 158 -24.45 -13.52 -6.10
CA ASP A 158 -24.78 -12.90 -4.82
C ASP A 158 -23.48 -12.35 -4.21
N PRO A 159 -23.28 -11.02 -4.16
CA PRO A 159 -22.06 -10.44 -3.61
C PRO A 159 -21.96 -10.54 -2.08
N PHE A 160 -23.06 -10.82 -1.38
CA PHE A 160 -23.11 -10.75 0.08
C PHE A 160 -22.02 -11.59 0.79
N PRO A 161 -21.77 -12.88 0.43
CA PRO A 161 -20.76 -13.70 1.11
C PRO A 161 -19.35 -13.10 1.07
N PHE A 162 -19.04 -12.34 0.02
CA PHE A 162 -17.70 -11.84 -0.26
C PHE A 162 -17.44 -10.43 0.27
N TRP A 163 -18.48 -9.66 0.55
CA TRP A 163 -18.36 -8.23 0.82
C TRP A 163 -19.06 -7.76 2.09
N HIS A 164 -20.03 -8.51 2.61
CA HIS A 164 -20.75 -8.11 3.81
C HIS A 164 -19.84 -8.23 5.05
N SER A 165 -19.95 -7.28 5.98
CA SER A 165 -19.09 -7.21 7.17
C SER A 165 -19.24 -8.42 8.10
N SER A 166 -20.42 -9.06 8.11
CA SER A 166 -20.66 -10.30 8.87
C SER A 166 -19.94 -11.53 8.30
N GLN A 167 -19.37 -11.42 7.11
CA GLN A 167 -18.68 -12.51 6.42
C GLN A 167 -17.16 -12.39 6.54
N LYS A 168 -16.68 -11.59 7.50
CA LYS A 168 -15.27 -11.50 7.86
C LYS A 168 -14.86 -12.68 8.76
N GLY A 169 -13.56 -12.78 9.02
CA GLY A 169 -13.01 -13.77 9.95
C GLY A 169 -12.90 -15.17 9.34
N GLU A 170 -12.61 -16.14 10.21
CA GLU A 170 -12.10 -17.45 9.79
C GLU A 170 -13.03 -18.22 8.87
N LEU A 171 -14.33 -18.19 9.14
CA LEU A 171 -15.33 -18.97 8.39
C LEU A 171 -15.96 -18.18 7.24
N GLY A 172 -15.64 -16.90 7.11
CA GLY A 172 -16.29 -16.00 6.18
C GLY A 172 -15.51 -15.81 4.88
N LEU A 173 -16.24 -15.59 3.77
CA LEU A 173 -15.67 -15.43 2.43
C LEU A 173 -15.27 -13.98 2.09
N ASN A 174 -15.48 -13.03 3.01
CA ASN A 174 -14.94 -11.68 2.88
C ASN A 174 -13.44 -11.70 3.22
N LEU A 175 -12.64 -12.06 2.23
CA LEU A 175 -11.18 -12.17 2.35
C LEU A 175 -10.51 -10.79 2.50
N ALA A 176 -11.11 -9.74 1.94
CA ALA A 176 -10.65 -8.36 2.08
C ALA A 176 -10.82 -7.80 3.50
N SER A 177 -11.57 -8.51 4.36
CA SER A 177 -11.96 -8.02 5.69
C SER A 177 -12.66 -6.65 5.63
N TYR A 178 -13.33 -6.38 4.50
CA TYR A 178 -14.00 -5.12 4.21
C TYR A 178 -15.20 -4.93 5.12
N GLU A 179 -15.39 -3.70 5.60
CA GLU A 179 -16.53 -3.32 6.43
C GLU A 179 -17.05 -1.95 6.03
N ASN A 180 -18.32 -1.88 5.66
CA ASN A 180 -18.99 -0.62 5.37
C ASN A 180 -20.50 -0.77 5.60
N ASN A 181 -21.03 -0.01 6.57
CA ASN A 181 -22.44 -0.07 6.98
C ASN A 181 -23.41 0.27 5.82
N LYS A 182 -23.03 1.19 4.92
CA LYS A 182 -23.87 1.49 3.74
C LYS A 182 -23.87 0.31 2.77
N ALA A 183 -22.69 -0.27 2.52
CA ALA A 183 -22.57 -1.45 1.67
C ALA A 183 -23.40 -2.62 2.22
N ASP A 184 -23.30 -2.88 3.53
CA ASP A 184 -24.05 -3.95 4.21
C ASP A 184 -25.56 -3.82 4.00
N LYS A 185 -26.12 -2.62 4.25
CA LYS A 185 -27.56 -2.35 4.05
C LYS A 185 -28.01 -2.56 2.59
N LEU A 186 -27.17 -2.20 1.62
CA LEU A 186 -27.48 -2.39 0.21
C LEU A 186 -27.49 -3.89 -0.15
N LEU A 187 -26.54 -4.66 0.38
CA LEU A 187 -26.46 -6.11 0.18
C LEU A 187 -27.62 -6.85 0.85
N GLU A 188 -28.03 -6.44 2.05
CA GLU A 188 -29.21 -6.95 2.76
C GLU A 188 -30.49 -6.66 1.98
N ALA A 189 -30.67 -5.40 1.53
CA ALA A 189 -31.84 -5.00 0.75
C ALA A 189 -31.93 -5.79 -0.58
N ASN A 190 -30.82 -5.94 -1.30
CA ASN A 190 -30.78 -6.71 -2.56
C ASN A 190 -31.26 -8.17 -2.41
N ARG A 191 -31.10 -8.78 -1.22
CA ARG A 191 -31.59 -10.15 -0.94
C ARG A 191 -33.08 -10.22 -0.62
N GLN A 192 -33.69 -9.10 -0.21
CA GLN A 192 -35.12 -9.03 0.14
C GLN A 192 -36.00 -8.57 -1.02
N LEU A 193 -35.42 -7.84 -1.99
CA LEU A 193 -36.14 -7.32 -3.15
C LEU A 193 -36.43 -8.43 -4.18
N LEU A 194 -37.64 -8.39 -4.75
CA LEU A 194 -38.07 -9.28 -5.84
C LEU A 194 -37.99 -8.61 -7.22
N ASP A 195 -38.16 -7.28 -7.27
CA ASP A 195 -38.09 -6.52 -8.51
C ASP A 195 -36.65 -6.44 -9.04
N GLU A 196 -36.44 -6.82 -10.30
CA GLU A 196 -35.11 -6.86 -10.92
C GLU A 196 -34.50 -5.47 -11.13
N THR A 197 -35.33 -4.43 -11.33
CA THR A 197 -34.87 -3.06 -11.56
C THR A 197 -34.36 -2.45 -10.25
N GLU A 198 -35.13 -2.60 -9.17
CA GLU A 198 -34.73 -2.14 -7.85
C GLU A 198 -33.47 -2.86 -7.35
N ARG A 199 -33.38 -4.19 -7.56
CA ARG A 199 -32.15 -4.95 -7.25
C ARG A 199 -30.94 -4.44 -8.02
N ARG A 200 -31.10 -4.15 -9.31
CA ARG A 200 -30.01 -3.61 -10.13
C ARG A 200 -29.52 -2.27 -9.58
N GLN A 201 -30.43 -1.35 -9.27
CA GLN A 201 -30.07 -0.05 -8.69
C GLN A 201 -29.29 -0.21 -7.38
N LYS A 202 -29.71 -1.11 -6.49
CA LYS A 202 -29.00 -1.38 -5.23
C LYS A 202 -27.60 -1.97 -5.45
N LEU A 203 -27.45 -2.84 -6.44
CA LEU A 203 -26.14 -3.40 -6.80
C LEU A 203 -25.22 -2.37 -7.44
N GLU A 204 -25.73 -1.44 -8.26
CA GLU A 204 -24.97 -0.32 -8.82
C GLU A 204 -24.51 0.64 -7.73
N GLU A 205 -25.38 0.99 -6.77
CA GLU A 205 -25.03 1.78 -5.59
C GLU A 205 -23.92 1.10 -4.77
N PHE A 206 -24.05 -0.21 -4.53
CA PHE A 206 -23.02 -1.00 -3.82
C PHE A 206 -21.70 -1.03 -4.58
N GLN A 207 -21.74 -1.24 -5.90
CA GLN A 207 -20.55 -1.26 -6.75
C GLN A 207 -19.81 0.09 -6.71
N ASN A 208 -20.53 1.20 -6.73
CA ASN A 208 -19.91 2.53 -6.64
C ASN A 208 -19.16 2.71 -5.32
N ILE A 209 -19.74 2.29 -4.19
CA ILE A 209 -19.07 2.32 -2.89
C ILE A 209 -17.81 1.45 -2.93
N LEU A 210 -17.88 0.25 -3.50
CA LEU A 210 -16.73 -0.65 -3.58
C LEU A 210 -15.59 -0.09 -4.44
N ILE A 211 -15.92 0.62 -5.52
CA ILE A 211 -14.94 1.29 -6.39
C ILE A 211 -14.34 2.53 -5.69
N GLU A 212 -15.11 3.22 -4.87
CA GLU A 212 -14.62 4.37 -4.09
C GLU A 212 -13.69 3.92 -2.95
N ASP A 213 -14.08 2.87 -2.23
CA ASP A 213 -13.32 2.35 -1.08
C ASP A 213 -12.08 1.52 -1.51
N LEU A 214 -12.07 0.97 -2.74
CA LEU A 214 -10.98 0.17 -3.30
C LEU A 214 -10.42 -0.91 -2.35
N PRO A 215 -11.25 -1.76 -1.70
CA PRO A 215 -10.75 -2.77 -0.77
C PRO A 215 -9.96 -3.88 -1.49
N VAL A 216 -10.14 -4.02 -2.81
CA VAL A 216 -9.36 -4.91 -3.68
C VAL A 216 -9.08 -4.24 -5.02
N VAL A 217 -8.10 -4.77 -5.75
CA VAL A 217 -7.85 -4.42 -7.16
C VAL A 217 -8.36 -5.54 -8.06
N PHE A 218 -9.42 -5.28 -8.81
CA PHE A 218 -9.95 -6.22 -9.80
C PHE A 218 -9.04 -6.27 -11.04
N LEU A 219 -8.55 -7.47 -11.39
CA LEU A 219 -7.60 -7.63 -12.50
C LEU A 219 -8.28 -7.88 -13.85
N TYR A 220 -9.12 -8.91 -13.95
CA TYR A 220 -9.82 -9.27 -15.19
C TYR A 220 -10.92 -10.32 -14.92
N ASN A 221 -11.78 -10.53 -15.91
CA ASN A 221 -12.74 -11.64 -15.98
C ASN A 221 -12.36 -12.58 -17.13
N PRO A 222 -11.94 -13.84 -16.87
CA PRO A 222 -11.45 -14.74 -17.92
C PRO A 222 -12.55 -15.23 -18.86
N ASN A 223 -12.26 -15.27 -20.15
CA ASN A 223 -13.06 -16.01 -21.12
C ASN A 223 -12.60 -17.48 -21.14
N TYR A 224 -13.53 -18.42 -20.98
CA TYR A 224 -13.26 -19.85 -21.12
C TYR A 224 -13.57 -20.29 -22.55
N LEU A 225 -12.55 -20.76 -23.26
CA LEU A 225 -12.70 -21.36 -24.60
C LEU A 225 -12.82 -22.87 -24.48
N TYR A 226 -13.88 -23.43 -25.05
CA TYR A 226 -14.09 -24.87 -25.12
C TYR A 226 -14.02 -25.32 -26.58
N LEU A 227 -13.13 -26.27 -26.87
CA LEU A 227 -13.09 -26.96 -28.16
C LEU A 227 -13.89 -28.25 -28.03
N VAL A 228 -14.84 -28.43 -28.93
CA VAL A 228 -15.79 -29.54 -28.87
C VAL A 228 -15.76 -30.26 -30.23
N PRO A 229 -15.57 -31.58 -30.27
CA PRO A 229 -15.68 -32.36 -31.49
C PRO A 229 -17.06 -32.21 -32.15
N ASP A 230 -17.11 -32.21 -33.48
CA ASP A 230 -18.33 -31.96 -34.27
C ASP A 230 -19.44 -32.99 -34.00
N GLU A 231 -19.09 -34.18 -33.50
CA GLU A 231 -20.01 -35.26 -33.14
C GLU A 231 -20.84 -34.95 -31.89
N ILE A 232 -20.33 -34.08 -31.01
CA ILE A 232 -21.03 -33.66 -29.81
C ILE A 232 -22.05 -32.58 -30.18
N LYS A 233 -23.33 -32.92 -30.06
CA LYS A 233 -24.45 -32.00 -30.32
C LYS A 233 -25.01 -31.44 -29.00
N GLY A 234 -25.75 -30.33 -29.10
CA GLY A 234 -26.39 -29.69 -27.94
C GLY A 234 -25.61 -28.51 -27.33
N ILE A 235 -24.46 -28.15 -27.92
CA ILE A 235 -23.68 -26.96 -27.53
C ILE A 235 -24.00 -25.85 -28.54
N ASN A 236 -25.06 -25.09 -28.26
CA ASN A 236 -25.57 -24.04 -29.16
C ASN A 236 -25.22 -22.61 -28.68
N GLU A 237 -24.43 -22.45 -27.62
CA GLU A 237 -24.22 -21.14 -26.99
C GLU A 237 -22.83 -20.57 -27.28
N SER A 238 -22.77 -19.41 -27.92
CA SER A 238 -21.54 -18.60 -28.11
C SER A 238 -21.00 -18.02 -26.79
N LYS A 239 -21.84 -17.99 -25.74
CA LYS A 239 -21.49 -17.65 -24.35
C LYS A 239 -22.16 -18.64 -23.41
N THR A 240 -21.46 -19.72 -23.08
CA THR A 240 -21.89 -20.68 -22.05
C THR A 240 -21.30 -20.28 -20.70
N LYS A 241 -22.13 -20.04 -19.68
CA LYS A 241 -21.64 -19.88 -18.30
C LYS A 241 -21.17 -21.24 -17.78
N ASN A 242 -20.03 -21.29 -17.07
CA ASN A 242 -19.36 -22.54 -16.63
C ASN A 242 -20.28 -23.60 -16.00
N ILE A 243 -21.35 -23.18 -15.30
CA ILE A 243 -22.27 -24.08 -14.59
C ILE A 243 -23.26 -24.80 -15.53
N ARG A 244 -23.61 -24.25 -16.70
CA ARG A 244 -24.60 -24.86 -17.62
C ARG A 244 -23.99 -25.64 -18.79
N ARG A 245 -22.66 -25.68 -18.87
CA ARG A 245 -21.92 -26.16 -20.05
C ARG A 245 -22.19 -27.60 -20.49
N PHE A 246 -22.66 -28.49 -19.59
CA PHE A 246 -22.98 -29.89 -19.91
C PHE A 246 -24.45 -30.28 -19.76
N GLY A 247 -25.35 -29.35 -19.42
CA GLY A 247 -26.74 -29.68 -19.09
C GLY A 247 -27.59 -30.18 -20.27
N ARG A 248 -27.08 -30.09 -21.51
CA ARG A 248 -27.77 -30.45 -22.75
C ARG A 248 -26.92 -31.31 -23.71
N ILE A 249 -25.82 -31.87 -23.22
CA ILE A 249 -24.85 -32.61 -24.04
C ILE A 249 -25.24 -34.09 -24.13
N GLY A 250 -25.22 -34.64 -25.35
CA GLY A 250 -25.42 -36.07 -25.59
C GLY A 250 -24.75 -36.54 -26.88
N THR A 251 -24.38 -37.81 -26.91
CA THR A 251 -23.94 -38.51 -28.13
C THR A 251 -25.14 -39.27 -28.71
N ARG A 252 -25.34 -39.20 -30.02
CA ARG A 252 -26.40 -39.97 -30.71
C ARG A 252 -26.27 -41.47 -30.36
N PRO A 253 -27.36 -42.24 -30.15
CA PRO A 253 -27.23 -43.69 -30.06
C PRO A 253 -26.69 -44.19 -31.39
N VAL A 254 -25.65 -45.04 -31.33
CA VAL A 254 -25.24 -45.88 -32.46
C VAL A 254 -26.47 -46.69 -32.88
N GLY A 255 -26.78 -46.68 -34.18
CA GLY A 255 -28.09 -47.06 -34.72
C GLY A 255 -28.71 -48.34 -34.13
N ALA A 256 -29.97 -48.22 -33.71
CA ALA A 256 -30.87 -49.37 -33.79
C ALA A 256 -31.31 -49.48 -35.25
N VAL A 257 -30.76 -50.49 -35.93
CA VAL A 257 -31.34 -51.05 -37.14
C VAL A 257 -32.66 -51.71 -36.73
N GLY A 258 -33.73 -51.39 -37.44
CA GLY A 258 -35.08 -51.94 -37.31
C GLY A 258 -36.03 -51.24 -38.25
#